data_AF-A0ABD5Q9Z7-F1
#
_entry.id   AF-A0ABD5Q9Z7-F1
#
_cell.length_a   1.000
_cell.length_b   1.000
_cell.length_c   1.000
_cell.angle_alpha   90.00
_cell.angle_beta   90.00
_cell.angle_gamma   90.00
#
_symmetry.space_group_name_H-M   'P 1'
#
loop_
_entity.id
_entity.type
_entity.pdbx_description
1 polymer ?
#
loop_
_entity_poly.entity_id
_entity_poly.type
_entity_poly.pdbx_seq_one_letter_code
_entity_poly.pdbx_strand_id
1 'polypeptide(L)'
;MNIPEGSEVVYVGCTAPARDVLETLLDRGVPIVEIVTIDPETARRNDVSGYASFAEVGDRYDIPVYYPETYSMTDADCEHVRGVDPDLLIVNGWQRLIPEEALEAATHGAIGNHGSAFGLPKGRGRSPLNWSLIEDRDRFLLSVIGLDPEADAGGVLATRKFDITDYDTIETLYYKVTICMKEMLAEVLGPLLRGESVGESQTGEATYYPKRNPADGEIHWGEGTREVYNLVRAVADPYPGAFTFADGDRVMIWDARPFSTDLASEARAGTIVEVFWTGDFVVATADGTLLVTDYEPVEGEWEPAVDERLESRGDHDRVDGPEHRHNLTSSTDDTEAAESGIDA
;
A
#
# COMPACT_ATOMS: atom_id res chain seq x y z
N MET A 1 -27.95 -4.84 -0.42
CA MET A 1 -27.09 -5.11 -1.60
C MET A 1 -27.81 -5.85 -2.72
N ASN A 2 -29.00 -6.46 -2.51
CA ASN A 2 -29.76 -7.18 -3.55
C ASN A 2 -28.93 -8.28 -4.24
N ILE A 3 -28.18 -9.04 -3.44
CA ILE A 3 -27.39 -10.18 -3.90
C ILE A 3 -28.36 -11.35 -4.14
N PRO A 4 -28.25 -12.08 -5.27
CA PRO A 4 -29.07 -13.26 -5.52
C PRO A 4 -28.94 -14.30 -4.39
N GLU A 5 -30.04 -14.98 -4.10
CA GLU A 5 -30.02 -16.11 -3.17
C GLU A 5 -29.21 -17.26 -3.77
N GLY A 6 -28.34 -17.86 -2.96
CA GLY A 6 -27.45 -18.93 -3.40
C GLY A 6 -26.16 -18.47 -4.07
N SER A 7 -25.88 -17.15 -4.12
CA SER A 7 -24.58 -16.69 -4.60
C SER A 7 -23.44 -17.19 -3.71
N GLU A 8 -22.29 -17.54 -4.30
CA GLU A 8 -21.10 -18.02 -3.60
C GLU A 8 -19.91 -17.11 -3.91
N VAL A 9 -19.32 -16.51 -2.88
CA VAL A 9 -18.21 -15.56 -3.03
C VAL A 9 -16.97 -16.08 -2.32
N VAL A 10 -15.82 -16.02 -2.98
CA VAL A 10 -14.52 -16.32 -2.36
C VAL A 10 -13.78 -15.00 -2.12
N TYR A 11 -13.27 -14.83 -0.89
CA TYR A 11 -12.51 -13.64 -0.51
C TYR A 11 -11.03 -13.95 -0.40
N VAL A 12 -10.20 -13.23 -1.14
CA VAL A 12 -8.74 -13.40 -1.16
C VAL A 12 -8.09 -12.16 -0.55
N GLY A 13 -7.25 -12.34 0.47
CA GLY A 13 -6.54 -11.21 1.09
C GLY A 13 -5.72 -11.59 2.32
N CYS A 14 -4.81 -10.70 2.73
CA CYS A 14 -3.94 -10.97 3.89
C CYS A 14 -3.51 -9.73 4.69
N THR A 15 -4.07 -8.55 4.42
CA THR A 15 -3.72 -7.31 5.16
C THR A 15 -4.82 -6.88 6.13
N ALA A 16 -4.47 -6.09 7.13
CA ALA A 16 -5.43 -5.55 8.11
C ALA A 16 -6.57 -4.74 7.45
N PRO A 17 -6.32 -3.82 6.49
CA PRO A 17 -7.40 -3.17 5.74
C PRO A 17 -8.30 -4.16 4.99
N ALA A 18 -7.73 -5.24 4.45
CA ALA A 18 -8.52 -6.27 3.78
C ALA A 18 -9.37 -7.09 4.75
N ARG A 19 -8.89 -7.35 5.97
CA ARG A 19 -9.70 -7.96 7.03
C ARG A 19 -10.90 -7.09 7.40
N ASP A 20 -10.69 -5.79 7.57
CA ASP A 20 -11.75 -4.85 7.92
C ASP A 20 -12.85 -4.75 6.86
N VAL A 21 -12.46 -4.86 5.58
CA VAL A 21 -13.41 -4.95 4.46
C VAL A 21 -14.17 -6.27 4.53
N LEU A 22 -13.49 -7.41 4.70
CA LEU A 22 -14.12 -8.74 4.83
C LEU A 22 -15.17 -8.77 5.95
N GLU A 23 -14.82 -8.31 7.15
CA GLU A 23 -15.76 -8.26 8.28
C GLU A 23 -17.01 -7.44 7.95
N THR A 24 -16.84 -6.33 7.24
CA THR A 24 -17.99 -5.51 6.81
C THR A 24 -18.86 -6.21 5.78
N LEU A 25 -18.27 -7.01 4.87
CA LEU A 25 -19.04 -7.80 3.92
C LEU A 25 -19.85 -8.88 4.65
N LEU A 26 -19.22 -9.58 5.61
CA LEU A 26 -19.86 -10.60 6.44
C LEU A 26 -21.01 -10.02 7.27
N ASP A 27 -20.80 -8.89 7.94
CA ASP A 27 -21.84 -8.20 8.73
C ASP A 27 -23.03 -7.75 7.88
N ARG A 28 -22.80 -7.50 6.59
CA ARG A 28 -23.85 -7.13 5.62
C ARG A 28 -24.47 -8.34 4.92
N GLY A 29 -24.08 -9.56 5.31
CA GLY A 29 -24.64 -10.80 4.78
C GLY A 29 -24.21 -11.12 3.35
N VAL A 30 -23.00 -10.69 2.94
CA VAL A 30 -22.40 -11.22 1.70
C VAL A 30 -22.10 -12.71 1.90
N PRO A 31 -22.47 -13.59 0.96
CA PRO A 31 -22.31 -15.02 1.11
C PRO A 31 -20.87 -15.46 0.79
N ILE A 32 -19.94 -15.13 1.69
CA ILE A 32 -18.56 -15.59 1.61
C ILE A 32 -18.52 -17.07 1.99
N VAL A 33 -18.14 -17.94 1.04
CA VAL A 33 -18.10 -19.39 1.23
C VAL A 33 -16.71 -19.92 1.57
N GLU A 34 -15.65 -19.20 1.21
CA GLU A 34 -14.27 -19.53 1.55
C GLU A 34 -13.42 -18.25 1.63
N ILE A 35 -12.45 -18.26 2.54
CA ILE A 35 -11.42 -17.24 2.67
C ILE A 35 -10.10 -17.84 2.21
N VAL A 36 -9.47 -17.22 1.22
CA VAL A 36 -8.10 -17.55 0.77
C VAL A 36 -7.13 -16.53 1.36
N THR A 37 -6.15 -17.00 2.14
CA THR A 37 -5.18 -16.13 2.81
C THR A 37 -3.83 -16.81 2.95
N ILE A 38 -2.82 -16.10 3.46
CA ILE A 38 -1.51 -16.67 3.78
C ILE A 38 -1.30 -16.80 5.28
N ASP A 39 -0.53 -17.79 5.68
CA ASP A 39 -0.14 -18.00 7.07
C ASP A 39 0.94 -16.98 7.51
N PRO A 40 1.15 -16.80 8.82
CA PRO A 40 2.13 -15.84 9.34
C PRO A 40 3.57 -16.10 8.91
N GLU A 41 3.95 -17.36 8.68
CA GLU A 41 5.30 -17.72 8.22
C GLU A 41 5.50 -17.29 6.76
N THR A 42 4.51 -17.56 5.91
CA THR A 42 4.50 -17.12 4.50
C THR A 42 4.49 -15.60 4.40
N ALA A 43 3.71 -14.90 5.24
CA ALA A 43 3.68 -13.44 5.29
C ALA A 43 5.04 -12.86 5.69
N ARG A 44 5.67 -13.39 6.74
CA ARG A 44 7.02 -12.98 7.18
C ARG A 44 8.08 -13.27 6.13
N ARG A 45 8.03 -14.41 5.43
CA ARG A 45 8.99 -14.77 4.37
C ARG A 45 8.91 -13.83 3.16
N ASN A 46 7.74 -13.23 2.94
CA ASN A 46 7.49 -12.31 1.83
C ASN A 46 7.48 -10.84 2.27
N ASP A 47 7.73 -10.56 3.55
CA ASP A 47 7.69 -9.23 4.14
C ASP A 47 6.41 -8.45 3.82
N VAL A 48 5.25 -9.07 4.05
CA VAL A 48 3.95 -8.46 3.75
C VAL A 48 3.64 -7.33 4.74
N SER A 49 3.82 -6.09 4.29
CA SER A 49 3.45 -4.88 5.02
C SER A 49 1.97 -4.90 5.41
N GLY A 50 1.68 -4.69 6.70
CA GLY A 50 0.32 -4.64 7.22
C GLY A 50 -0.41 -5.99 7.27
N TYR A 51 0.32 -7.10 7.32
CA TYR A 51 -0.25 -8.45 7.44
C TYR A 51 -1.24 -8.56 8.62
N ALA A 52 -2.37 -9.23 8.37
CA ALA A 52 -3.28 -9.68 9.41
C ALA A 52 -3.75 -11.10 9.11
N SER A 53 -3.72 -11.97 10.12
CA SER A 53 -4.33 -13.30 10.01
C SER A 53 -5.85 -13.20 9.93
N PHE A 54 -6.46 -13.99 9.05
CA PHE A 54 -7.92 -14.10 8.90
C PHE A 54 -8.48 -15.34 9.61
N ALA A 55 -7.64 -16.15 10.26
CA ALA A 55 -8.06 -17.40 10.92
C ALA A 55 -9.19 -17.16 11.94
N GLU A 56 -9.06 -16.13 12.78
CA GLU A 56 -10.08 -15.79 13.78
C GLU A 56 -11.41 -15.35 13.14
N VAL A 57 -11.35 -14.72 11.96
CA VAL A 57 -12.56 -14.35 11.20
C VAL A 57 -13.23 -15.59 10.63
N GLY A 58 -12.46 -16.51 10.03
CA GLY A 58 -12.95 -17.79 9.55
C GLY A 58 -13.64 -18.60 10.65
N ASP A 59 -12.99 -18.77 11.79
CA ASP A 59 -13.55 -19.49 12.95
C ASP A 59 -14.84 -18.84 13.48
N ARG A 60 -14.86 -17.51 13.58
CA ARG A 60 -16.02 -16.78 14.13
C ARG A 60 -17.26 -16.89 13.25
N TYR A 61 -17.09 -16.89 11.92
CA TYR A 61 -18.19 -16.95 10.97
C TYR A 61 -18.44 -18.35 10.40
N ASP A 62 -17.70 -19.37 10.87
CA ASP A 62 -17.76 -20.76 10.38
C ASP A 62 -17.49 -20.86 8.86
N ILE A 63 -16.47 -20.13 8.41
CA ILE A 63 -16.04 -20.07 7.00
C ILE A 63 -14.69 -20.78 6.87
N PRO A 64 -14.54 -21.74 5.94
CA PRO A 64 -13.26 -22.39 5.71
C PRO A 64 -12.19 -21.38 5.29
N VAL A 65 -10.99 -21.56 5.81
CA VAL A 65 -9.80 -20.79 5.44
C VAL A 65 -8.85 -21.69 4.67
N TYR A 66 -8.61 -21.34 3.41
CA TYR A 66 -7.67 -22.00 2.54
C TYR A 66 -6.34 -21.24 2.53
N TYR A 67 -5.25 -21.99 2.70
CA TYR A 67 -3.88 -21.49 2.65
C TYR A 67 -3.20 -22.07 1.42
N PRO A 68 -2.96 -21.26 0.37
CA PRO A 68 -2.21 -21.70 -0.81
C PRO A 68 -0.81 -22.20 -0.44
N GLU A 69 -0.28 -23.14 -1.22
CA GLU A 69 1.08 -23.67 -1.01
C GLU A 69 2.15 -22.59 -1.13
N THR A 70 1.90 -21.58 -1.98
CA THR A 70 2.76 -20.41 -2.15
C THR A 70 1.96 -19.13 -2.28
N TYR A 71 2.57 -17.98 -2.00
CA TYR A 71 1.89 -16.68 -2.12
C TYR A 71 1.49 -16.33 -3.57
N SER A 72 2.12 -16.95 -4.56
CA SER A 72 1.77 -16.77 -5.99
C SER A 72 0.75 -17.78 -6.50
N MET A 73 0.28 -18.70 -5.65
CA MET A 73 -0.58 -19.84 -5.99
C MET A 73 0.06 -20.84 -6.97
N THR A 74 -0.07 -22.13 -6.68
CA THR A 74 0.34 -23.23 -7.56
C THR A 74 -0.83 -23.72 -8.40
N ASP A 75 -0.57 -24.60 -9.38
CA ASP A 75 -1.63 -25.25 -10.16
C ASP A 75 -2.66 -25.97 -9.28
N ALA A 76 -2.20 -26.58 -8.18
CA ALA A 76 -3.06 -27.24 -7.20
C ALA A 76 -3.95 -26.24 -6.44
N ASP A 77 -3.41 -25.05 -6.11
CA ASP A 77 -4.18 -23.97 -5.50
C ASP A 77 -5.26 -23.46 -6.47
N CYS A 78 -4.94 -23.34 -7.76
CA CYS A 78 -5.90 -22.97 -8.80
C CYS A 78 -6.97 -24.04 -9.01
N GLU A 79 -6.61 -25.33 -8.96
CA GLU A 79 -7.57 -26.45 -9.00
C GLU A 79 -8.51 -26.44 -7.80
N HIS A 80 -8.01 -26.10 -6.61
CA HIS A 80 -8.85 -25.93 -5.42
C HIS A 80 -9.90 -24.83 -5.61
N VAL A 81 -9.48 -23.63 -6.02
CA VAL A 81 -10.40 -22.50 -6.25
C VAL A 81 -11.45 -22.84 -7.32
N ARG A 82 -11.06 -23.52 -8.40
CA ARG A 82 -12.03 -24.02 -9.40
C ARG A 82 -13.00 -25.05 -8.84
N GLY A 83 -12.56 -25.88 -7.89
CA GLY A 83 -13.42 -26.85 -7.23
C GLY A 83 -14.50 -26.23 -6.34
N VAL A 84 -14.28 -24.99 -5.88
CA VAL A 84 -15.28 -24.19 -5.15
C VAL A 84 -16.37 -23.66 -6.08
N ASP A 85 -16.07 -23.48 -7.38
CA ASP A 85 -17.00 -22.95 -8.41
C ASP A 85 -17.70 -21.63 -8.01
N PRO A 86 -16.96 -20.59 -7.58
CA PRO A 86 -17.58 -19.39 -7.04
C PRO A 86 -18.28 -18.54 -8.12
N ASP A 87 -19.27 -17.75 -7.70
CA ASP A 87 -19.84 -16.72 -8.57
C ASP A 87 -18.89 -15.52 -8.72
N LEU A 88 -18.13 -15.19 -7.68
CA LEU A 88 -17.24 -14.02 -7.66
C LEU A 88 -16.02 -14.25 -6.77
N LEU A 89 -14.86 -13.81 -7.26
CA LEU A 89 -13.66 -13.62 -6.45
C LEU A 89 -13.50 -12.16 -6.07
N ILE A 90 -13.33 -11.87 -4.78
CA ILE A 90 -12.97 -10.54 -4.28
C ILE A 90 -11.53 -10.60 -3.78
N VAL A 91 -10.62 -9.93 -4.47
CA VAL A 91 -9.20 -9.88 -4.14
C VAL A 91 -8.87 -8.51 -3.56
N ASN A 92 -8.43 -8.48 -2.31
CA ASN A 92 -8.12 -7.23 -1.61
C ASN A 92 -6.94 -7.42 -0.66
N GLY A 93 -5.96 -6.52 -0.73
CA GLY A 93 -4.75 -6.64 0.10
C GLY A 93 -3.95 -7.91 -0.21
N TRP A 94 -3.87 -8.29 -1.49
CA TRP A 94 -3.04 -9.37 -2.00
C TRP A 94 -1.95 -8.74 -2.90
N GLN A 95 -0.67 -8.99 -2.61
CA GLN A 95 0.45 -8.26 -3.21
C GLN A 95 1.13 -9.01 -4.39
N ARG A 96 0.58 -10.16 -4.79
CA ARG A 96 1.04 -10.98 -5.91
C ARG A 96 -0.01 -11.00 -7.01
N LEU A 97 0.40 -11.31 -8.23
CA LEU A 97 -0.57 -11.59 -9.29
C LEU A 97 -1.30 -12.88 -8.94
N ILE A 98 -2.61 -12.89 -9.14
CA ILE A 98 -3.42 -14.10 -9.07
C ILE A 98 -3.34 -14.77 -10.45
N PRO A 99 -3.03 -16.07 -10.53
CA PRO A 99 -2.99 -16.77 -11.81
C PRO A 99 -4.30 -16.65 -12.59
N GLU A 100 -4.22 -16.55 -13.91
CA GLU A 100 -5.36 -16.45 -14.81
C GLU A 100 -6.35 -17.60 -14.56
N GLU A 101 -5.82 -18.81 -14.35
CA GLU A 101 -6.55 -20.02 -14.00
C GLU A 101 -7.48 -19.88 -12.80
N ALA A 102 -7.08 -19.12 -11.79
CA ALA A 102 -7.87 -18.85 -10.60
C ALA A 102 -8.85 -17.71 -10.86
N LEU A 103 -8.46 -16.66 -11.60
CA LEU A 103 -9.36 -15.56 -11.98
C LEU A 103 -10.55 -16.05 -12.82
N GLU A 104 -10.31 -16.97 -13.76
CA GLU A 104 -11.32 -17.57 -14.62
C GLU A 104 -12.22 -18.61 -13.92
N ALA A 105 -11.89 -19.00 -12.69
CA ALA A 105 -12.70 -19.94 -11.91
C ALA A 105 -14.07 -19.39 -11.53
N ALA A 106 -14.22 -18.05 -11.49
CA ALA A 106 -15.45 -17.41 -11.02
C ALA A 106 -16.41 -17.06 -12.16
N THR A 107 -17.71 -17.34 -12.00
CA THR A 107 -18.75 -17.11 -13.03
C THR A 107 -18.81 -15.64 -13.49
N HIS A 108 -18.69 -14.70 -12.56
CA HIS A 108 -18.66 -13.25 -12.82
C HIS A 108 -17.24 -12.67 -12.75
N GLY A 109 -16.22 -13.54 -12.80
CA GLY A 109 -14.81 -13.18 -12.74
C GLY A 109 -14.35 -12.76 -11.35
N ALA A 110 -13.24 -12.04 -11.31
CA ALA A 110 -12.64 -11.53 -10.09
C ALA A 110 -12.64 -10.01 -10.10
N ILE A 111 -12.82 -9.41 -8.92
CA ILE A 111 -12.68 -7.97 -8.71
C ILE A 111 -11.61 -7.70 -7.68
N GLY A 112 -10.93 -6.58 -7.86
CA GLY A 112 -10.01 -6.03 -6.89
C GLY A 112 -10.12 -4.52 -6.83
N ASN A 113 -9.12 -3.87 -6.24
CA ASN A 113 -9.06 -2.43 -6.23
C ASN A 113 -7.67 -1.94 -6.55
N HIS A 114 -7.63 -0.85 -7.29
CA HIS A 114 -6.42 -0.11 -7.57
C HIS A 114 -6.76 1.38 -7.67
N GLY A 115 -5.78 2.25 -7.50
CA GLY A 115 -6.02 3.67 -7.58
C GLY A 115 -4.79 4.47 -7.88
N SER A 116 -5.00 5.77 -8.08
CA SER A 116 -3.95 6.73 -8.39
C SER A 116 -4.46 8.14 -8.16
N ALA A 117 -3.56 9.08 -7.87
CA ALA A 117 -3.89 10.52 -7.79
C ALA A 117 -4.44 11.10 -9.12
N PHE A 118 -4.17 10.42 -10.23
CA PHE A 118 -4.58 10.82 -11.58
C PHE A 118 -5.84 10.10 -12.09
N GLY A 119 -6.19 8.96 -11.46
CA GLY A 119 -7.18 8.02 -11.98
C GLY A 119 -6.61 7.09 -13.06
N LEU A 120 -7.21 5.91 -13.18
CA LEU A 120 -6.79 4.89 -14.15
C LEU A 120 -7.05 5.35 -15.60
N PRO A 121 -6.18 5.01 -16.57
CA PRO A 121 -5.08 4.03 -16.50
C PRO A 121 -3.72 4.58 -16.01
N LYS A 122 -3.66 5.81 -15.46
CA LYS A 122 -2.39 6.38 -14.99
C LYS A 122 -2.08 5.94 -13.56
N GLY A 123 -0.85 5.53 -13.30
CA GLY A 123 -0.41 5.10 -11.97
C GLY A 123 -0.85 3.68 -11.62
N ARG A 124 -0.91 2.79 -12.60
CA ARG A 124 -0.96 1.33 -12.40
C ARG A 124 0.31 0.84 -11.70
N GLY A 125 0.33 -0.41 -11.23
CA GLY A 125 1.51 -1.01 -10.61
C GLY A 125 1.54 -0.82 -9.10
N ARG A 126 2.74 -0.61 -8.53
CA ARG A 126 2.96 -0.82 -7.09
C ARG A 126 2.80 0.43 -6.24
N SER A 127 2.32 0.24 -5.02
CA SER A 127 2.23 1.24 -3.93
C SER A 127 1.73 2.64 -4.35
N PRO A 128 0.63 2.78 -5.12
CA PRO A 128 0.19 4.09 -5.63
C PRO A 128 -0.18 5.09 -4.51
N LEU A 129 -0.56 4.61 -3.33
CA LEU A 129 -0.84 5.46 -2.16
C LEU A 129 0.45 6.10 -1.63
N ASN A 130 1.49 5.30 -1.42
CA ASN A 130 2.82 5.76 -0.99
C ASN A 130 3.35 6.77 -2.00
N TRP A 131 3.29 6.44 -3.29
CA TRP A 131 3.66 7.36 -4.36
C TRP A 131 2.87 8.66 -4.35
N SER A 132 1.56 8.61 -4.04
CA SER A 132 0.76 9.82 -3.94
C SER A 132 1.20 10.73 -2.80
N LEU A 133 1.69 10.18 -1.69
CA LEU A 133 2.30 10.97 -0.60
C LEU A 133 3.66 11.52 -1.02
N ILE A 134 4.53 10.68 -1.59
CA ILE A 134 5.89 11.04 -2.04
C ILE A 134 5.85 12.16 -3.09
N GLU A 135 4.95 12.07 -4.06
CA GLU A 135 4.77 13.06 -5.12
C GLU A 135 3.92 14.28 -4.70
N ASP A 136 3.63 14.42 -3.41
CA ASP A 136 2.88 15.53 -2.84
C ASP A 136 1.50 15.77 -3.47
N ARG A 137 0.76 14.68 -3.71
CA ARG A 137 -0.57 14.75 -4.31
C ARG A 137 -1.60 15.15 -3.26
N ASP A 138 -2.63 15.89 -3.70
CA ASP A 138 -3.70 16.41 -2.85
C ASP A 138 -4.96 15.54 -2.85
N ARG A 139 -4.94 14.43 -3.59
CA ARG A 139 -6.10 13.56 -3.80
C ARG A 139 -5.69 12.16 -4.25
N PHE A 140 -6.62 11.24 -4.10
CA PHE A 140 -6.55 9.90 -4.64
C PHE A 140 -7.88 9.50 -5.27
N LEU A 141 -7.83 8.80 -6.40
CA LEU A 141 -8.98 8.16 -7.03
C LEU A 141 -8.81 6.65 -6.90
N LEU A 142 -9.58 6.04 -6.01
CA LEU A 142 -9.64 4.60 -5.82
C LEU A 142 -10.73 4.01 -6.70
N SER A 143 -10.42 2.94 -7.41
CA SER A 143 -11.36 2.23 -8.28
C SER A 143 -11.50 0.77 -7.85
N VAL A 144 -12.73 0.26 -7.88
CA VAL A 144 -12.96 -1.19 -7.98
C VAL A 144 -12.84 -1.56 -9.46
N ILE A 145 -12.02 -2.55 -9.76
CA ILE A 145 -11.76 -3.01 -11.12
C ILE A 145 -12.05 -4.50 -11.23
N GLY A 146 -12.46 -4.96 -12.41
CA GLY A 146 -12.28 -6.36 -12.77
C GLY A 146 -10.79 -6.68 -12.81
N LEU A 147 -10.40 -7.86 -12.35
CA LEU A 147 -9.03 -8.33 -12.47
C LEU A 147 -8.81 -9.01 -13.82
N ASP A 148 -7.64 -8.77 -14.37
CA ASP A 148 -7.16 -9.25 -15.67
C ASP A 148 -5.72 -9.76 -15.48
N PRO A 149 -5.21 -10.67 -16.33
CA PRO A 149 -3.80 -11.05 -16.30
C PRO A 149 -2.83 -9.87 -16.41
N GLU A 150 -3.20 -8.80 -17.13
CA GLU A 150 -2.45 -7.54 -17.12
C GLU A 150 -2.75 -6.73 -15.84
N ALA A 151 -1.69 -6.41 -15.09
CA ALA A 151 -1.79 -5.72 -13.80
C ALA A 151 -2.59 -4.41 -13.90
N ASP A 152 -3.65 -4.31 -13.08
CA ASP A 152 -4.51 -3.15 -12.92
C ASP A 152 -5.18 -2.65 -14.22
N ALA A 153 -5.28 -3.50 -15.25
CA ALA A 153 -5.78 -3.13 -16.56
C ALA A 153 -7.29 -3.32 -16.76
N GLY A 154 -7.93 -4.12 -15.90
CA GLY A 154 -9.33 -4.49 -16.09
C GLY A 154 -10.32 -3.34 -15.94
N GLY A 155 -11.56 -3.59 -16.38
CA GLY A 155 -12.61 -2.57 -16.47
C GLY A 155 -12.99 -1.98 -15.11
N VAL A 156 -13.21 -0.67 -15.07
CA VAL A 156 -13.58 0.07 -13.85
C VAL A 156 -15.07 -0.11 -13.56
N LEU A 157 -15.40 -0.62 -12.38
CA LEU A 157 -16.78 -0.84 -11.92
C LEU A 157 -17.31 0.33 -11.09
N ALA A 158 -16.45 0.93 -10.28
CA ALA A 158 -16.77 2.10 -9.47
C ALA A 158 -15.49 2.86 -9.14
N THR A 159 -15.60 4.18 -8.95
CA THR A 159 -14.49 5.02 -8.50
C THR A 159 -14.96 5.95 -7.37
N ARG A 160 -14.12 6.16 -6.37
CA ARG A 160 -14.28 7.17 -5.32
C ARG A 160 -13.04 8.04 -5.24
N LYS A 161 -13.26 9.35 -5.15
CA LYS A 161 -12.21 10.32 -4.87
C LYS A 161 -12.23 10.64 -3.37
N PHE A 162 -11.05 10.70 -2.75
CA PHE A 162 -10.85 11.35 -1.47
C PHE A 162 -9.65 12.29 -1.52
N ASP A 163 -9.62 13.28 -0.63
CA ASP A 163 -8.51 14.23 -0.53
C ASP A 163 -7.37 13.63 0.32
N ILE A 164 -6.13 13.94 -0.06
CA ILE A 164 -4.92 13.68 0.71
C ILE A 164 -4.53 15.01 1.36
N THR A 165 -4.50 15.03 2.67
CA THR A 165 -4.22 16.22 3.47
C THR A 165 -2.77 16.24 3.95
N ASP A 166 -2.37 17.38 4.52
CA ASP A 166 -1.06 17.55 5.16
C ASP A 166 -0.89 16.75 6.45
N TYR A 167 -1.94 16.08 6.94
CA TYR A 167 -1.87 15.25 8.16
C TYR A 167 -1.98 13.77 7.86
N ASP A 168 -2.15 13.40 6.60
CA ASP A 168 -2.26 11.99 6.24
C ASP A 168 -0.91 11.30 6.25
N THR A 169 -0.89 10.14 6.90
CA THR A 169 0.15 9.12 6.77
C THR A 169 -0.38 8.01 5.86
N ILE A 170 0.49 7.09 5.48
CA ILE A 170 0.07 5.92 4.70
C ILE A 170 -1.01 5.09 5.44
N GLU A 171 -0.92 4.99 6.77
CA GLU A 171 -1.93 4.36 7.60
C GLU A 171 -3.31 5.05 7.47
N THR A 172 -3.36 6.38 7.61
CA THR A 172 -4.64 7.10 7.50
C THR A 172 -5.21 7.05 6.08
N LEU A 173 -4.35 6.94 5.05
CA LEU A 173 -4.80 6.67 3.70
C LEU A 173 -5.43 5.28 3.57
N TYR A 174 -4.90 4.25 4.22
CA TYR A 174 -5.56 2.93 4.27
C TYR A 174 -6.92 2.97 4.97
N TYR A 175 -7.10 3.82 5.99
CA TYR A 175 -8.42 4.03 6.59
C TYR A 175 -9.41 4.62 5.59
N LYS A 176 -8.98 5.63 4.81
CA LYS A 176 -9.82 6.22 3.74
C LYS A 176 -10.15 5.23 2.64
N VAL A 177 -9.18 4.42 2.23
CA VAL A 177 -9.37 3.33 1.26
C VAL A 177 -10.37 2.31 1.78
N THR A 178 -10.25 1.91 3.05
CA THR A 178 -11.16 0.97 3.70
C THR A 178 -12.60 1.49 3.70
N ILE A 179 -12.80 2.77 4.00
CA ILE A 179 -14.13 3.41 3.92
C ILE A 179 -14.66 3.37 2.48
N CYS A 180 -13.86 3.81 1.50
CA CYS A 180 -14.24 3.82 0.09
C CYS A 180 -14.58 2.42 -0.42
N MET A 181 -13.79 1.40 -0.06
CA MET A 181 -14.03 0.01 -0.45
C MET A 181 -15.36 -0.51 0.11
N LYS A 182 -15.65 -0.25 1.38
CA LYS A 182 -16.92 -0.66 2.01
C LYS A 182 -18.14 -0.01 1.33
N GLU A 183 -18.01 1.21 0.84
CA GLU A 183 -19.06 1.90 0.09
C GLU A 183 -19.18 1.34 -1.34
N MET A 184 -18.08 1.29 -2.09
CA MET A 184 -18.08 0.83 -3.48
C MET A 184 -18.52 -0.62 -3.62
N LEU A 185 -18.08 -1.54 -2.74
CA LEU A 185 -18.53 -2.93 -2.77
C LEU A 185 -20.03 -3.06 -2.52
N ALA A 186 -20.62 -2.20 -1.69
CA ALA A 186 -22.07 -2.19 -1.47
C ALA A 186 -22.85 -1.87 -2.75
N GLU A 187 -22.25 -1.10 -3.65
CA GLU A 187 -22.83 -0.66 -4.91
C GLU A 187 -22.62 -1.69 -6.01
N VAL A 188 -21.41 -2.27 -6.11
CA VAL A 188 -21.05 -3.12 -7.24
C VAL A 188 -21.49 -4.57 -7.09
N LEU A 189 -21.51 -5.13 -5.87
CA LEU A 189 -21.68 -6.58 -5.69
C LEU A 189 -23.03 -7.10 -6.20
N GLY A 190 -24.12 -6.40 -5.90
CA GLY A 190 -25.46 -6.81 -6.33
C GLY A 190 -25.60 -6.87 -7.86
N PRO A 191 -25.40 -5.75 -8.58
CA PRO A 191 -25.43 -5.73 -10.04
C PRO A 191 -24.45 -6.73 -10.68
N LEU A 192 -23.25 -6.89 -10.13
CA LEU A 192 -22.25 -7.82 -10.65
C LEU A 192 -22.71 -9.28 -10.55
N LEU A 193 -23.18 -9.71 -9.36
CA LEU A 193 -23.71 -11.06 -9.13
C LEU A 193 -25.02 -11.35 -9.87
N ARG A 194 -25.70 -10.34 -10.42
CA ARG A 194 -26.85 -10.51 -11.32
C ARG A 194 -26.46 -10.54 -12.80
N GLY A 195 -25.18 -10.38 -13.13
CA GLY A 195 -24.72 -10.21 -14.50
C GLY A 195 -25.23 -8.93 -15.17
N GLU A 196 -25.57 -7.91 -14.39
CA GLU A 196 -26.12 -6.63 -14.87
C GLU A 196 -25.06 -5.53 -15.01
N SER A 197 -23.83 -5.77 -14.55
CA SER A 197 -22.74 -4.81 -14.56
C SER A 197 -21.52 -5.37 -15.30
N VAL A 198 -20.94 -4.56 -16.16
CA VAL A 198 -19.65 -4.80 -16.81
C VAL A 198 -18.81 -3.55 -16.59
N GLY A 199 -17.55 -3.72 -16.20
CA GLY A 199 -16.65 -2.59 -15.97
C GLY A 199 -16.39 -1.79 -17.25
N GLU A 200 -16.26 -0.48 -17.11
CA GLU A 200 -15.89 0.41 -18.21
C GLU A 200 -14.41 0.22 -18.56
N SER A 201 -14.10 -0.03 -19.84
CA SER A 201 -12.71 -0.14 -20.29
C SER A 201 -11.95 1.15 -20.01
N GLN A 202 -10.73 1.02 -19.50
CA GLN A 202 -9.85 2.15 -19.27
C GLN A 202 -9.44 2.76 -20.61
N THR A 203 -9.39 4.09 -20.71
CA THR A 203 -9.02 4.80 -21.95
C THR A 203 -7.88 5.78 -21.72
N GLY A 204 -6.99 5.92 -22.70
CA GLY A 204 -5.80 6.78 -22.63
C GLY A 204 -4.51 6.00 -22.49
N GLU A 205 -3.42 6.73 -22.25
CA GLU A 205 -2.08 6.16 -22.06
C GLU A 205 -1.94 5.62 -20.64
N ALA A 206 -1.64 4.32 -20.52
CA ALA A 206 -1.35 3.68 -19.26
C ALA A 206 0.05 4.05 -18.77
N THR A 207 0.18 4.22 -17.47
CA THR A 207 1.48 4.49 -16.86
C THR A 207 1.66 3.75 -15.56
N TYR A 208 2.90 3.40 -15.23
CA TYR A 208 3.21 2.52 -14.10
C TYR A 208 4.11 3.19 -13.08
N TYR A 209 3.81 2.97 -11.80
CA TYR A 209 4.71 3.30 -10.70
C TYR A 209 5.71 2.15 -10.48
N PRO A 210 7.02 2.45 -10.34
CA PRO A 210 8.02 1.43 -10.09
C PRO A 210 7.90 0.89 -8.67
N LYS A 211 8.45 -0.31 -8.47
CA LYS A 211 8.57 -0.93 -7.15
C LYS A 211 9.54 -0.10 -6.28
N ARG A 212 9.13 0.20 -5.05
CA ARG A 212 10.03 0.68 -4.00
C ARG A 212 10.54 -0.48 -3.15
N ASN A 213 11.73 -0.33 -2.60
CA ASN A 213 12.31 -1.24 -1.63
C ASN A 213 12.72 -0.48 -0.35
N PRO A 214 13.08 -1.18 0.74
CA PRO A 214 13.36 -0.52 2.01
C PRO A 214 14.53 0.47 1.95
N ALA A 215 15.50 0.29 1.05
CA ALA A 215 16.61 1.24 0.89
C ALA A 215 16.13 2.59 0.35
N ASP A 216 15.00 2.62 -0.38
CA ASP A 216 14.36 3.88 -0.82
C ASP A 216 13.77 4.68 0.37
N GLY A 217 13.72 4.11 1.58
CA GLY A 217 13.36 4.81 2.81
C GLY A 217 14.46 5.73 3.37
N GLU A 218 15.67 5.73 2.78
CA GLU A 218 16.75 6.58 3.27
C GLU A 218 16.39 8.07 3.14
N ILE A 219 16.54 8.85 4.21
CA ILE A 219 16.30 10.28 4.21
C ILE A 219 17.50 11.00 3.62
N HIS A 220 17.26 11.74 2.54
CA HIS A 220 18.27 12.61 1.94
C HIS A 220 18.05 14.03 2.47
N TRP A 221 18.75 14.39 3.55
CA TRP A 221 18.59 15.71 4.19
C TRP A 221 18.86 16.91 3.27
N GLY A 222 19.56 16.70 2.15
CA GLY A 222 19.75 17.71 1.11
C GLY A 222 18.53 17.97 0.22
N GLU A 223 17.41 17.29 0.46
CA GLU A 223 16.11 17.55 -0.16
C GLU A 223 15.32 18.61 0.64
N GLY A 224 14.27 19.15 0.04
CA GLY A 224 13.39 20.11 0.70
C GLY A 224 12.62 19.50 1.86
N THR A 225 12.15 20.36 2.76
CA THR A 225 11.43 19.98 3.98
C THR A 225 10.18 19.16 3.66
N ARG A 226 9.47 19.54 2.59
CA ARG A 226 8.24 18.86 2.18
C ARG A 226 8.53 17.46 1.62
N GLU A 227 9.57 17.31 0.83
CA GLU A 227 10.01 16.03 0.27
C GLU A 227 10.40 15.05 1.38
N VAL A 228 11.21 15.50 2.34
CA VAL A 228 11.59 14.66 3.50
C VAL A 228 10.37 14.28 4.32
N TYR A 229 9.48 15.25 4.61
CA TYR A 229 8.24 14.98 5.33
C TYR A 229 7.35 13.97 4.59
N ASN A 230 7.22 14.11 3.28
CA ASN A 230 6.42 13.23 2.45
C ASN A 230 6.98 11.80 2.40
N LEU A 231 8.30 11.64 2.37
CA LEU A 231 8.92 10.32 2.51
C LEU A 231 8.56 9.69 3.86
N VAL A 232 8.81 10.40 4.96
CA VAL A 232 8.54 9.89 6.33
C VAL A 232 7.11 9.40 6.47
N ARG A 233 6.11 10.21 6.10
CA ARG A 233 4.70 9.82 6.23
C ARG A 233 4.25 8.75 5.22
N ALA A 234 4.95 8.60 4.10
CA ALA A 234 4.63 7.62 3.06
C ALA A 234 5.09 6.21 3.39
N VAL A 235 6.21 6.07 4.11
CA VAL A 235 6.80 4.76 4.44
C VAL A 235 6.78 4.46 5.94
N ALA A 236 6.01 5.22 6.74
CA ALA A 236 5.73 4.92 8.13
C ALA A 236 5.01 3.56 8.31
N ASP A 237 4.83 3.11 9.55
CA ASP A 237 4.12 1.86 9.86
C ASP A 237 2.80 1.75 9.06
N PRO A 238 2.53 0.60 8.41
CA PRO A 238 3.18 -0.71 8.56
C PRO A 238 4.32 -1.01 7.58
N TYR A 239 4.90 0.02 6.95
CA TYR A 239 6.03 -0.11 6.03
C TYR A 239 7.38 -0.06 6.78
N PRO A 240 8.51 -0.35 6.09
CA PRO A 240 9.81 -0.43 6.75
C PRO A 240 10.32 0.82 7.47
N GLY A 241 9.69 1.98 7.28
CA GLY A 241 10.10 3.25 7.89
C GLY A 241 11.08 4.05 7.04
N ALA A 242 11.07 5.36 7.23
CA ALA A 242 12.14 6.22 6.76
C ALA A 242 13.32 6.14 7.73
N PHE A 243 14.55 6.25 7.25
CA PHE A 243 15.73 6.10 8.10
C PHE A 243 16.86 7.04 7.71
N THR A 244 17.75 7.30 8.65
CA THR A 244 19.00 8.05 8.47
C THR A 244 20.12 7.38 9.26
N PHE A 245 21.32 7.95 9.24
CA PHE A 245 22.46 7.46 10.00
C PHE A 245 23.00 8.53 10.95
N ALA A 246 23.28 8.15 12.19
CA ALA A 246 23.93 8.97 13.19
C ALA A 246 25.23 8.27 13.63
N ASP A 247 26.39 8.89 13.38
CA ASP A 247 27.73 8.29 13.59
C ASP A 247 27.93 6.88 13.00
N GLY A 248 27.14 6.55 11.98
CA GLY A 248 27.16 5.27 11.27
C GLY A 248 26.10 4.26 11.72
N ASP A 249 25.39 4.53 12.81
CA ASP A 249 24.30 3.69 13.29
C ASP A 249 22.98 4.12 12.65
N ARG A 250 22.12 3.17 12.29
CA ARG A 250 20.84 3.46 11.64
C ARG A 250 19.81 3.93 12.67
N VAL A 251 19.12 5.01 12.34
CA VAL A 251 18.00 5.56 13.12
C VAL A 251 16.76 5.62 12.24
N MET A 252 15.68 4.98 12.68
CA MET A 252 14.36 5.06 12.05
C MET A 252 13.68 6.37 12.46
N ILE A 253 12.97 6.99 11.54
CA ILE A 253 12.16 8.20 11.75
C ILE A 253 10.72 7.86 11.39
N TRP A 254 9.86 7.80 12.40
CA TRP A 254 8.47 7.33 12.29
C TRP A 254 7.46 8.48 12.17
N ASP A 255 7.67 9.59 12.89
CA ASP A 255 6.86 10.82 12.75
C ASP A 255 7.77 12.05 12.78
N ALA A 256 7.50 12.94 11.83
CA ALA A 256 8.17 14.22 11.70
C ALA A 256 7.24 15.23 11.02
N ARG A 257 7.46 16.53 11.24
CA ARG A 257 6.61 17.60 10.68
C ARG A 257 7.45 18.79 10.21
N PRO A 258 7.06 19.47 9.12
CA PRO A 258 7.65 20.76 8.78
C PRO A 258 7.55 21.72 9.98
N PHE A 259 8.68 22.25 10.43
CA PHE A 259 8.76 23.06 11.64
C PHE A 259 8.82 24.55 11.31
N SER A 260 9.78 24.96 10.48
CA SER A 260 9.93 26.35 10.04
C SER A 260 10.80 26.45 8.79
N THR A 261 10.47 27.41 7.92
CA THR A 261 11.30 27.82 6.79
C THR A 261 12.29 28.94 7.15
N ASP A 262 12.15 29.56 8.32
CA ASP A 262 12.91 30.74 8.73
C ASP A 262 13.92 30.45 9.85
N LEU A 263 13.63 29.44 10.68
CA LEU A 263 14.53 29.06 11.79
C LEU A 263 15.68 28.21 11.28
N ALA A 264 16.88 28.48 11.81
CA ALA A 264 18.11 27.77 11.48
C ALA A 264 18.44 27.72 9.97
N SER A 265 18.08 28.77 9.20
CA SER A 265 18.29 28.86 7.75
C SER A 265 19.75 28.75 7.28
N GLU A 266 20.71 28.97 8.18
CA GLU A 266 22.15 28.87 7.90
C GLU A 266 22.74 27.51 8.31
N ALA A 267 21.95 26.65 8.98
CA ALA A 267 22.40 25.33 9.38
C ALA A 267 22.53 24.42 8.16
N ARG A 268 23.55 23.56 8.17
CA ARG A 268 23.75 22.60 7.09
C ARG A 268 22.67 21.52 7.18
N ALA A 269 22.08 21.15 6.04
CA ALA A 269 21.23 19.98 5.90
C ALA A 269 21.77 18.74 6.65
N GLY A 270 20.89 18.15 7.46
CA GLY A 270 21.13 17.00 8.34
C GLY A 270 21.61 17.38 9.75
N THR A 271 21.90 18.65 10.03
CA THR A 271 22.34 19.08 11.36
C THR A 271 21.15 19.16 12.32
N ILE A 272 21.26 18.54 13.50
CA ILE A 272 20.33 18.72 14.60
C ILE A 272 20.56 20.10 15.21
N VAL A 273 19.56 20.97 15.14
CA VAL A 273 19.68 22.39 15.53
C VAL A 273 19.17 22.67 16.93
N GLU A 274 18.29 21.82 17.46
CA GLU A 274 17.76 21.92 18.82
C GLU A 274 17.22 20.57 19.30
N VAL A 275 17.31 20.31 20.61
CA VAL A 275 16.73 19.14 21.28
C VAL A 275 15.89 19.63 22.46
N PHE A 276 14.63 19.22 22.50
CA PHE A 276 13.69 19.67 23.52
C PHE A 276 13.64 18.73 24.72
N TRP A 277 13.14 19.25 25.84
CA TRP A 277 12.94 18.49 27.08
C TRP A 277 11.94 17.32 26.94
N THR A 278 11.18 17.26 25.84
CA THR A 278 10.29 16.14 25.49
C THR A 278 11.03 14.97 24.85
N GLY A 279 12.27 15.17 24.37
CA GLY A 279 13.01 14.22 23.54
C GLY A 279 12.86 14.46 22.03
N ASP A 280 11.93 15.35 21.62
CA ASP A 280 11.80 15.80 20.23
C ASP A 280 13.02 16.62 19.82
N PHE A 281 13.37 16.59 18.53
CA PHE A 281 14.49 17.38 18.02
C PHE A 281 14.18 17.99 16.66
N VAL A 282 14.87 19.07 16.35
CA VAL A 282 14.75 19.77 15.06
C VAL A 282 16.00 19.51 14.25
N VAL A 283 15.82 19.15 12.99
CA VAL A 283 16.90 18.92 12.02
C VAL A 283 16.74 19.83 10.81
N ALA A 284 17.85 20.40 10.34
CA ALA A 284 17.88 21.24 9.16
C ALA A 284 17.74 20.42 7.87
N THR A 285 16.97 20.92 6.91
CA THR A 285 16.82 20.38 5.55
C THR A 285 17.40 21.39 4.53
N ALA A 286 17.16 21.22 3.23
CA ALA A 286 17.66 22.16 2.22
C ALA A 286 17.02 23.56 2.26
N ASP A 287 15.76 23.66 2.71
CA ASP A 287 14.96 24.89 2.63
C ASP A 287 14.22 25.25 3.92
N GLY A 288 14.51 24.55 5.01
CA GLY A 288 13.87 24.77 6.30
C GLY A 288 14.32 23.79 7.37
N THR A 289 13.39 23.43 8.24
CA THR A 289 13.61 22.55 9.37
C THR A 289 12.46 21.60 9.56
N LEU A 290 12.78 20.39 10.00
CA LEU A 290 11.84 19.32 10.30
C LEU A 290 11.90 19.01 11.80
N LEU A 291 10.75 18.98 12.46
CA LEU A 291 10.61 18.53 13.85
C LEU A 291 10.35 17.03 13.83
N VAL A 292 11.25 16.24 14.42
CA VAL A 292 11.09 14.80 14.61
C VAL A 292 10.51 14.54 15.99
N THR A 293 9.43 13.77 16.05
CA THR A 293 8.67 13.46 17.28
C THR A 293 8.55 11.98 17.58
N ASP A 294 8.90 11.11 16.62
CA ASP A 294 8.97 9.67 16.84
C ASP A 294 10.12 9.08 16.03
N TYR A 295 11.03 8.39 16.70
CA TYR A 295 12.25 7.82 16.15
C TYR A 295 12.71 6.61 16.97
N GLU A 296 13.46 5.72 16.33
CA GLU A 296 13.94 4.49 16.96
C GLU A 296 15.36 4.16 16.48
N PRO A 297 16.37 4.13 17.36
CA PRO A 297 17.68 3.59 17.00
C PRO A 297 17.59 2.09 16.74
N VAL A 298 18.09 1.65 15.59
CA VAL A 298 18.08 0.22 15.21
C VAL A 298 19.14 -0.56 16.01
N GLU A 299 20.26 0.08 16.29
CA GLU A 299 21.38 -0.50 17.02
C GLU A 299 21.71 0.35 18.25
N GLY A 300 21.73 -0.28 19.43
CA GLY A 300 22.15 0.38 20.67
C GLY A 300 21.17 1.40 21.23
N GLU A 301 21.71 2.35 21.99
CA GLU A 301 21.00 3.50 22.54
C GLU A 301 21.60 4.75 21.86
N TRP A 302 20.78 5.51 21.12
CA TRP A 302 21.16 6.79 20.56
C TRP A 302 20.19 7.86 21.07
N GLU A 303 20.74 9.02 21.42
CA GLU A 303 19.98 10.21 21.82
C GLU A 303 20.43 11.38 20.94
N PRO A 304 19.50 12.20 20.41
CA PRO A 304 19.84 13.33 19.56
C PRO A 304 20.67 14.36 20.32
N ALA A 305 21.72 14.88 19.68
CA ALA A 305 22.53 15.97 20.22
C ALA A 305 22.57 17.18 19.28
N VAL A 306 22.53 18.39 19.85
CA VAL A 306 22.70 19.63 19.06
C VAL A 306 24.07 19.62 18.37
N ASP A 307 24.10 20.11 17.12
CA ASP A 307 25.24 20.13 16.19
C ASP A 307 25.67 18.75 15.65
N GLU A 308 25.06 17.65 16.10
CA GLU A 308 25.21 16.35 15.47
C GLU A 308 24.64 16.37 14.06
N ARG A 309 25.28 15.63 13.14
CA ARG A 309 24.87 15.59 11.75
C ARG A 309 24.37 14.19 11.38
N LEU A 310 23.09 14.14 11.04
CA LEU A 310 22.45 12.99 10.43
C LEU A 310 22.89 12.87 8.96
N GLU A 311 23.24 11.66 8.56
CA GLU A 311 23.84 11.35 7.28
C GLU A 311 22.87 10.60 6.36
N SER A 312 23.06 10.85 5.06
CA SER A 312 22.60 10.00 3.98
C SER A 312 23.85 9.40 3.35
N ARG A 313 23.90 8.07 3.28
CA ARG A 313 24.97 7.31 2.64
C ARG A 313 24.80 7.27 1.13
N GLY A 314 23.55 7.24 0.64
CA GLY A 314 23.25 7.20 -0.79
C GLY A 314 23.84 5.96 -1.48
N ASP A 315 23.92 4.84 -0.76
CA ASP A 315 24.53 3.59 -1.23
C ASP A 315 23.61 2.82 -2.22
N HIS A 316 22.47 3.40 -2.63
CA HIS A 316 21.45 2.80 -3.48
C HIS A 316 20.89 3.80 -4.51
N ASP A 317 20.70 3.34 -5.75
CA ASP A 317 20.01 4.09 -6.82
C ASP A 317 18.50 4.11 -6.54
N ARG A 318 18.02 5.19 -5.93
CA ARG A 318 16.61 5.33 -5.53
C ARG A 318 15.66 5.50 -6.72
N VAL A 319 14.49 4.87 -6.64
CA VAL A 319 13.47 4.98 -7.70
C VAL A 319 12.66 6.27 -7.66
N ASP A 320 12.87 7.12 -6.65
CA ASP A 320 12.21 8.42 -6.45
C ASP A 320 13.18 9.59 -6.40
N GLY A 321 14.38 9.41 -6.94
CA GLY A 321 15.30 10.51 -7.17
C GLY A 321 14.70 11.56 -8.12
N PRO A 322 15.18 12.81 -8.15
CA PRO A 322 14.63 13.87 -9.01
C PRO A 322 14.52 13.50 -10.50
N GLU A 323 15.42 12.65 -10.98
CA GLU A 323 15.44 12.07 -12.33
C GLU A 323 14.39 10.95 -12.56
N HIS A 324 13.88 10.38 -11.48
CA HIS A 324 12.86 9.34 -11.44
C HIS A 324 11.48 9.81 -10.95
N ARG A 325 11.40 10.97 -10.28
CA ARG A 325 10.14 11.59 -9.87
C ARG A 325 9.31 11.90 -11.11
N HIS A 326 8.06 11.43 -11.11
CA HIS A 326 7.14 11.45 -12.25
C HIS A 326 7.44 10.48 -13.40
N ASN A 327 8.37 9.53 -13.23
CA ASN A 327 8.57 8.44 -14.19
C ASN A 327 7.50 7.35 -14.02
N LEU A 328 6.28 7.79 -14.28
CA LEU A 328 5.23 6.98 -14.84
C LEU A 328 5.76 6.35 -16.14
N THR A 329 6.22 5.10 -16.08
CA THR A 329 6.79 4.42 -17.25
C THR A 329 5.67 4.00 -18.20
N SER A 330 5.97 3.91 -19.50
CA SER A 330 5.02 3.45 -20.53
C SER A 330 5.08 1.93 -20.75
N SER A 331 5.92 1.18 -20.03
CA SER A 331 6.08 -0.27 -20.19
C SER A 331 5.86 -1.03 -18.88
N THR A 332 5.43 -2.27 -19.03
CA THR A 332 5.18 -3.23 -17.94
C THR A 332 6.45 -3.92 -17.43
N ASP A 333 7.64 -3.57 -17.96
CA ASP A 333 8.87 -4.37 -17.79
C ASP A 333 9.38 -4.45 -16.34
N ASP A 334 8.94 -3.57 -15.43
CA ASP A 334 9.28 -3.62 -14.00
C ASP A 334 8.40 -4.61 -13.19
N THR A 335 7.51 -5.37 -13.84
CA THR A 335 6.66 -6.39 -13.20
C THR A 335 7.36 -7.74 -12.99
N GLU A 336 8.47 -8.03 -13.68
CA GLU A 336 9.17 -9.32 -13.63
C GLU A 336 10.00 -9.56 -12.35
N ALA A 337 10.16 -8.58 -11.46
CA ALA A 337 10.84 -8.78 -10.17
C ALA A 337 9.91 -9.44 -9.12
N ALA A 338 9.43 -10.65 -9.41
CA ALA A 338 8.47 -11.38 -8.59
C ALA A 338 9.08 -12.15 -7.40
N GLU A 339 10.40 -12.31 -7.28
CA GLU A 339 10.93 -13.38 -6.42
C GLU A 339 11.53 -12.99 -5.06
N SER A 340 11.78 -11.71 -4.75
CA SER A 340 12.09 -11.31 -3.37
C SER A 340 12.04 -9.80 -3.20
N GLY A 341 11.60 -9.35 -2.03
CA GLY A 341 11.67 -7.96 -1.63
C GLY A 341 10.31 -7.32 -1.35
N ILE A 342 10.33 -6.52 -0.29
CA ILE A 342 9.27 -5.76 0.35
C ILE A 342 8.51 -4.86 -0.64
N ASP A 343 7.18 -4.81 -0.55
CA ASP A 343 6.39 -3.66 -1.04
C ASP A 343 6.56 -2.56 0.03
N ALA A 344 7.42 -1.58 -0.28
CA ALA A 344 7.60 -0.36 0.49
C ALA A 344 6.63 0.75 0.02
#